data_AF-A0A2T5HMG8-F1
#
_entry.id   AF-A0A2T5HMG8-F1
#
_cell.length_a   1.000
_cell.length_b   1.000
_cell.length_c   1.000
_cell.angle_alpha   90.00
_cell.angle_beta   90.00
_cell.angle_gamma   90.00
#
_symmetry.space_group_name_H-M   'P 1'
#
loop_
_entity.id
_entity.type
_entity.pdbx_description
1 polymer ?
#
loop_
_entity_poly.entity_id
_entity_poly.type
_entity_poly.pdbx_seq_one_letter_code
_entity_poly.pdbx_strand_id
1 'polypeptide(L)'
;MTSQIAYVGQRMRETREKTGYSQGKFAAMLELSDRAYKNYELGKREPPLAVAALFSSKFNVDLRWLVFGEEPQPQDIELIELAAQTSDATYAISANSGQPPLGEKTYGKFFRYVLKQCFSKGSSPSEEAKAVYELMRGEDE
;
A
#
# COMPACT_ATOMS: atom_id res chain seq x y z
N MET A 1 -12.29 -5.61 32.27
CA MET A 1 -11.72 -5.04 31.03
C MET A 1 -12.11 -5.97 29.89
N THR A 2 -13.18 -5.67 29.18
CA THR A 2 -13.72 -6.50 28.09
C THR A 2 -12.81 -6.30 26.89
N SER A 3 -11.97 -7.30 26.59
CA SER A 3 -10.95 -7.24 25.54
C SER A 3 -11.58 -6.86 24.19
N GLN A 4 -11.05 -5.82 23.55
CA GLN A 4 -11.40 -5.32 22.22
C GLN A 4 -10.97 -6.29 21.11
N ILE A 5 -11.44 -7.55 21.12
CA ILE A 5 -11.35 -8.41 19.93
C ILE A 5 -12.56 -8.06 19.06
N ALA A 6 -12.43 -6.99 18.27
CA ALA A 6 -13.30 -6.83 17.11
C ALA A 6 -12.99 -8.00 16.15
N TYR A 7 -13.98 -8.87 15.92
CA TYR A 7 -13.83 -10.10 15.16
C TYR A 7 -13.61 -9.78 13.66
N VAL A 8 -12.77 -10.57 12.96
CA VAL A 8 -12.54 -10.42 11.50
C VAL A 8 -13.84 -10.33 10.72
N GLY A 9 -14.83 -11.14 11.12
CA GLY A 9 -16.18 -11.11 10.56
C GLY A 9 -16.90 -9.77 10.69
N GLN A 10 -16.72 -9.05 11.80
CA GLN A 10 -17.29 -7.71 11.96
C GLN A 10 -16.68 -6.73 10.96
N ARG A 11 -15.35 -6.75 10.77
CA ARG A 11 -14.69 -5.90 9.77
C ARG A 11 -15.06 -6.29 8.33
N MET A 12 -15.24 -7.58 8.04
CA MET A 12 -15.82 -8.03 6.76
C MET A 12 -17.21 -7.44 6.53
N ARG A 13 -18.05 -7.43 7.58
CA ARG A 13 -19.37 -6.80 7.55
C ARG A 13 -19.30 -5.30 7.31
N GLU A 14 -18.44 -4.59 8.03
CA GLU A 14 -18.25 -3.14 7.87
C GLU A 14 -17.80 -2.79 6.45
N THR A 15 -16.84 -3.52 5.88
CA THR A 15 -16.44 -3.36 4.48
C THR A 15 -17.61 -3.59 3.54
N ARG A 16 -18.40 -4.66 3.73
CA ARG A 16 -19.56 -4.94 2.89
C ARG A 16 -20.61 -3.84 2.97
N GLU A 17 -20.92 -3.36 4.17
CA GLU A 17 -21.95 -2.34 4.38
C GLU A 17 -21.58 -1.02 3.67
N LYS A 18 -20.29 -0.68 3.59
CA LYS A 18 -19.80 0.47 2.81
C LYS A 18 -20.07 0.36 1.30
N THR A 19 -20.21 -0.84 0.75
CA THR A 19 -20.52 -1.02 -0.69
C THR A 19 -22.01 -1.05 -1.00
N GLY A 20 -22.89 -1.09 0.03
CA GLY A 20 -24.33 -1.26 -0.14
C GLY A 20 -24.76 -2.64 -0.67
N TYR A 21 -23.88 -3.64 -0.69
CA TYR A 21 -24.20 -4.97 -1.23
C TYR A 21 -24.72 -5.93 -0.15
N SER A 22 -25.54 -6.89 -0.59
CA SER A 22 -26.07 -7.94 0.27
C SER A 22 -25.00 -8.97 0.64
N GLN A 23 -25.23 -9.70 1.74
CA GLN A 23 -24.39 -10.82 2.15
C GLN A 23 -24.24 -11.87 1.05
N GLY A 24 -25.33 -12.20 0.34
CA GLY A 24 -25.30 -13.16 -0.77
C GLY A 24 -24.46 -12.69 -1.95
N LYS A 25 -24.47 -11.39 -2.27
CA LYS A 25 -23.61 -10.84 -3.33
C LYS A 25 -22.13 -10.97 -2.95
N PHE A 26 -21.77 -10.70 -1.70
CA PHE A 26 -20.41 -10.91 -1.21
C PHE A 26 -20.01 -12.39 -1.16
N ALA A 27 -20.91 -13.26 -0.72
CA ALA A 27 -20.69 -14.71 -0.73
C ALA A 27 -20.39 -15.20 -2.16
N ALA A 28 -21.20 -14.81 -3.14
CA ALA A 28 -20.99 -15.14 -4.54
C ALA A 28 -19.67 -14.59 -5.09
N MET A 29 -19.33 -13.32 -4.78
CA MET A 29 -18.04 -12.74 -5.17
C MET A 29 -16.85 -13.47 -4.55
N LEU A 30 -17.00 -14.07 -3.37
CA LEU A 30 -15.93 -14.82 -2.71
C LEU A 30 -15.99 -16.33 -3.01
N GLU A 31 -16.92 -16.76 -3.87
CA GLU A 31 -17.17 -18.19 -4.17
C GLU A 31 -17.47 -19.01 -2.91
N LEU A 32 -18.20 -18.41 -1.97
CA LEU A 32 -18.62 -19.01 -0.71
C LEU A 32 -20.12 -19.29 -0.71
N SER A 33 -20.56 -20.25 0.10
CA SER A 33 -21.98 -20.36 0.43
C SER A 33 -22.44 -19.16 1.27
N ASP A 34 -23.68 -18.71 1.04
CA ASP A 34 -24.34 -17.66 1.83
C ASP A 34 -24.27 -17.93 3.33
N ARG A 35 -24.45 -19.20 3.73
CA ARG A 35 -24.38 -19.65 5.12
C ARG A 35 -22.97 -19.43 5.71
N ALA A 36 -21.92 -19.76 4.97
CA ALA A 36 -20.55 -19.59 5.43
C ALA A 36 -20.23 -18.10 5.64
N TYR A 37 -20.49 -17.26 4.64
CA TYR A 37 -20.24 -15.83 4.72
C TYR A 37 -21.05 -15.15 5.84
N LYS A 38 -22.34 -15.50 5.98
CA LYS A 38 -23.19 -15.01 7.07
C LYS A 38 -22.65 -15.43 8.45
N ASN A 39 -22.16 -16.66 8.60
CA ASN A 39 -21.58 -17.11 9.86
C ASN A 39 -20.28 -16.40 10.21
N TYR A 40 -19.49 -16.02 9.19
CA TYR A 40 -18.32 -15.16 9.39
C TYR A 40 -18.74 -13.80 9.92
N GLU A 41 -19.63 -13.08 9.22
CA GLU A 41 -20.06 -11.74 9.66
C GLU A 41 -20.72 -11.71 11.05
N LEU A 42 -21.39 -12.78 11.44
CA LEU A 42 -22.02 -12.91 12.76
C LEU A 42 -21.03 -13.32 13.87
N GLY A 43 -19.76 -13.54 13.55
CA GLY A 43 -18.76 -14.05 14.50
C GLY A 43 -19.03 -15.49 14.98
N LYS A 44 -19.96 -16.21 14.33
CA LYS A 44 -20.29 -17.61 14.68
C LYS A 44 -19.22 -18.59 14.25
N ARG A 45 -18.41 -18.19 13.27
CA ARG A 45 -17.27 -18.95 12.75
C ARG A 45 -16.19 -17.97 12.33
N GLU A 46 -14.94 -18.28 12.66
CA GLU A 46 -13.77 -17.55 12.16
C GLU A 46 -13.58 -17.83 10.65
N PRO A 47 -13.42 -16.80 9.80
CA PRO A 47 -13.08 -17.01 8.40
C PRO A 47 -11.65 -17.59 8.29
N PRO A 48 -11.42 -18.63 7.48
CA PRO A 48 -10.06 -19.10 7.23
C PRO A 48 -9.16 -17.97 6.69
N LEU A 49 -7.85 -18.00 6.98
CA LEU A 49 -6.90 -17.00 6.48
C LEU A 49 -6.97 -16.84 4.95
N ALA A 50 -7.17 -17.93 4.20
CA ALA A 50 -7.35 -17.89 2.76
C ALA A 50 -8.56 -17.03 2.33
N VAL A 51 -9.66 -17.08 3.09
CA VAL A 51 -10.85 -16.25 2.85
C VAL A 51 -10.56 -14.79 3.21
N ALA A 52 -9.89 -14.52 4.33
CA ALA A 52 -9.50 -13.17 4.70
C ALA A 52 -8.54 -12.53 3.68
N ALA A 53 -7.57 -13.30 3.18
CA ALA A 53 -6.64 -12.86 2.13
C ALA A 53 -7.35 -12.60 0.80
N LEU A 54 -8.25 -13.48 0.37
CA LEU A 54 -9.08 -13.26 -0.82
C LEU A 54 -9.99 -12.04 -0.67
N PHE A 55 -10.56 -11.84 0.52
CA PHE A 55 -11.38 -10.66 0.82
C PHE A 55 -10.56 -9.38 0.72
N SER A 56 -9.38 -9.36 1.36
CA SER A 56 -8.43 -8.25 1.32
C SER A 56 -8.07 -7.87 -0.11
N SER A 57 -7.67 -8.83 -0.94
CA SER A 57 -7.29 -8.56 -2.33
C SER A 57 -8.47 -8.13 -3.20
N LYS A 58 -9.63 -8.77 -3.05
CA LYS A 58 -10.80 -8.52 -3.92
C LYS A 58 -11.49 -7.18 -3.63
N PHE A 59 -11.47 -6.73 -2.37
CA PHE A 59 -12.13 -5.50 -1.94
C PHE A 59 -11.16 -4.38 -1.58
N ASN A 60 -9.87 -4.55 -1.87
CA ASN A 60 -8.80 -3.59 -1.59
C ASN A 60 -8.82 -3.11 -0.12
N VAL A 61 -8.89 -4.08 0.80
CA VAL A 61 -8.87 -3.85 2.25
C VAL A 61 -7.53 -4.31 2.78
N ASP A 62 -6.86 -3.50 3.60
CA ASP A 62 -5.62 -3.91 4.24
C ASP A 62 -5.84 -5.15 5.12
N LEU A 63 -5.02 -6.18 4.92
CA LEU A 63 -5.17 -7.46 5.62
C LEU A 63 -4.86 -7.32 7.11
N ARG A 64 -3.92 -6.43 7.50
CA ARG A 64 -3.57 -6.22 8.91
C ARG A 64 -4.72 -5.55 9.64
N TRP A 65 -5.34 -4.54 9.04
CA TRP A 65 -6.57 -3.96 9.55
C TRP A 65 -7.68 -5.01 9.64
N LEU A 66 -7.87 -5.81 8.60
CA LEU A 66 -8.91 -6.84 8.59
C LEU A 66 -8.72 -7.89 9.69
N VAL A 67 -7.49 -8.27 10.02
CA VAL A 67 -7.19 -9.31 11.02
C VAL A 67 -7.03 -8.76 12.43
N PHE A 68 -6.27 -7.67 12.59
CA PHE A 68 -5.89 -7.12 13.89
C PHE A 68 -6.68 -5.87 14.29
N GLY A 69 -7.38 -5.24 13.35
CA GLY A 69 -7.99 -3.92 13.57
C GLY A 69 -6.97 -2.79 13.68
N GLU A 70 -5.72 -3.04 13.28
CA GLU A 70 -4.64 -2.05 13.27
C GLU A 70 -4.86 -1.03 12.16
N GLU A 71 -4.72 0.25 12.47
CA GLU A 71 -4.61 1.32 11.48
C GLU A 71 -3.27 1.26 10.73
N PRO A 72 -3.12 1.95 9.57
CA PRO A 72 -1.83 2.09 8.90
C PRO A 72 -0.75 2.46 9.90
N GLN A 73 0.34 1.71 9.89
CA GLN A 73 1.36 1.87 10.91
C GLN A 73 2.21 3.10 10.58
N PRO A 74 2.87 3.72 11.58
CA PRO A 74 3.74 4.87 11.36
C PRO A 74 4.75 4.67 10.22
N GLN A 75 5.31 3.47 10.07
CA GLN A 75 6.23 3.16 8.97
C GLN A 75 5.59 3.24 7.56
N ASP A 76 4.29 2.99 7.43
CA ASP A 76 3.58 3.09 6.15
C ASP A 76 3.43 4.57 5.77
N ILE A 77 3.17 5.43 6.77
CA ILE A 77 3.09 6.89 6.60
C ILE A 77 4.49 7.45 6.28
N GLU A 78 5.52 7.02 7.00
CA GLU A 78 6.91 7.43 6.75
C GLU A 78 7.37 7.07 5.32
N LEU A 79 7.00 5.88 4.81
CA LEU A 79 7.31 5.49 3.44
C LEU A 79 6.59 6.38 2.40
N ILE A 80 5.34 6.75 2.66
CA ILE A 80 4.57 7.64 1.78
C ILE A 80 5.23 9.02 1.73
N GLU A 81 5.57 9.58 2.88
CA GLU A 81 6.24 10.88 2.98
C GLU A 81 7.63 10.84 2.30
N LEU A 82 8.39 9.78 2.53
CA LEU A 82 9.69 9.60 1.89
C LEU A 82 9.57 9.50 0.36
N ALA A 83 8.55 8.79 -0.14
CA ALA A 83 8.27 8.68 -1.56
C ALA A 83 7.87 10.03 -2.17
N ALA A 84 7.06 10.83 -1.47
CA ALA A 84 6.68 12.18 -1.90
C ALA A 84 7.91 13.10 -1.99
N GLN A 85 8.72 13.16 -0.93
CA GLN A 85 9.96 13.95 -0.91
C GLN A 85 10.95 13.51 -1.99
N THR A 86 11.03 12.20 -2.24
CA THR A 86 11.87 11.67 -3.32
C THR A 86 11.36 12.06 -4.69
N SER A 87 10.05 12.10 -4.90
CA SER A 87 9.44 12.53 -6.15
C SER A 87 9.78 14.00 -6.42
N ASP A 88 9.63 14.86 -5.41
CA ASP A 88 9.93 16.29 -5.54
C ASP A 88 11.42 16.53 -5.82
N ALA A 89 12.31 15.86 -5.09
CA ALA A 89 13.75 16.00 -5.26
C ALA A 89 14.22 15.54 -6.66
N THR A 90 13.75 14.37 -7.10
CA THR A 90 14.13 13.80 -8.39
C THR A 90 13.55 14.60 -9.56
N TYR A 91 12.31 15.10 -9.44
CA TYR A 91 11.72 16.02 -10.41
C TYR A 91 12.50 17.33 -10.50
N ALA A 92 12.81 17.97 -9.37
CA ALA A 92 13.53 19.24 -9.34
C ALA A 92 14.90 19.15 -10.04
N ILE A 93 15.64 18.06 -9.82
CA ILE A 93 16.92 17.81 -10.48
C ILE A 93 16.74 17.52 -11.97
N SER A 94 15.76 16.69 -12.35
CA SER A 94 15.50 16.40 -13.76
C SER A 94 15.02 17.61 -14.54
N ALA A 95 14.30 18.56 -13.92
CA ALA A 95 13.71 19.71 -14.58
C ALA A 95 14.66 20.93 -14.64
N ASN A 96 15.53 21.11 -13.63
CA ASN A 96 16.32 22.34 -13.46
C ASN A 96 17.83 22.14 -13.67
N SER A 97 18.29 20.98 -14.15
CA SER A 97 19.73 20.68 -14.32
C SER A 97 20.39 21.34 -15.54
N GLY A 98 19.68 22.17 -16.31
CA GLY A 98 20.18 22.76 -17.56
C GLY A 98 20.39 21.77 -18.71
N GLN A 99 20.14 20.47 -18.45
CA GLN A 99 20.13 19.41 -19.45
C GLN A 99 18.68 19.09 -19.87
N PRO A 100 18.48 18.43 -21.03
CA PRO A 100 17.15 17.96 -21.42
C PRO A 100 16.54 17.06 -20.33
N PRO A 101 15.24 17.18 -20.03
CA PRO A 101 14.58 16.34 -19.04
C PRO A 101 14.76 14.85 -19.34
N LEU A 102 14.83 14.02 -18.29
CA LEU A 102 14.85 12.58 -18.46
C LEU A 102 13.56 12.10 -19.13
N GLY A 103 13.68 11.17 -20.07
CA GLY A 103 12.52 10.46 -20.61
C GLY A 103 11.80 9.67 -19.51
N GLU A 104 10.47 9.53 -19.64
CA GLU A 104 9.58 8.93 -18.64
C GLU A 104 10.11 7.62 -18.03
N LYS A 105 10.56 6.68 -18.86
CA LYS A 105 11.10 5.38 -18.40
C LYS A 105 12.38 5.54 -17.59
N THR A 106 13.27 6.44 -18.01
CA THR A 106 14.55 6.70 -17.35
C THR A 106 14.32 7.43 -16.03
N TYR A 107 13.41 8.42 -16.01
CA TYR A 107 12.97 9.08 -14.79
C TYR A 107 12.38 8.09 -13.79
N GLY A 108 11.50 7.19 -14.23
CA GLY A 108 10.93 6.16 -13.35
C GLY A 108 11.97 5.21 -12.75
N LYS A 109 13.07 4.92 -13.45
CA LYS A 109 14.20 4.15 -12.90
C LYS A 109 14.98 4.98 -11.88
N PHE A 110 15.28 6.23 -12.22
CA PHE A 110 15.97 7.18 -11.34
C PHE A 110 15.24 7.35 -10.00
N PHE A 111 13.95 7.71 -10.05
CA PHE A 111 13.10 7.85 -8.86
C PHE A 111 13.11 6.59 -7.98
N ARG A 112 12.85 5.41 -8.58
CA ARG A 112 12.81 4.15 -7.82
C ARG A 112 14.15 3.83 -7.16
N TYR A 113 15.26 4.11 -7.84
CA TYR A 113 16.58 3.86 -7.29
C TYR A 113 16.86 4.78 -6.09
N VAL A 114 16.60 6.08 -6.22
CA VAL A 114 16.78 7.05 -5.14
C VAL A 114 15.92 6.67 -3.93
N LEU A 115 14.63 6.41 -4.13
CA LEU A 115 13.72 6.03 -3.05
C LEU A 115 14.23 4.79 -2.30
N LYS A 116 14.70 3.77 -3.03
CA LYS A 116 15.24 2.55 -2.44
C LYS A 116 16.48 2.84 -1.59
N GLN A 117 17.36 3.73 -2.04
CA GLN A 117 18.57 4.09 -1.30
C GLN A 117 18.24 4.90 -0.04
N CYS A 118 17.38 5.91 -0.14
CA CYS A 118 16.91 6.68 1.00
C CYS A 118 16.25 5.79 2.05
N PHE A 119 15.39 4.86 1.62
CA PHE A 119 14.74 3.91 2.53
C PHE A 119 15.75 2.97 3.20
N SER A 120 16.78 2.51 2.48
CA SER A 120 17.75 1.54 3.01
C SER A 120 18.82 2.18 3.90
N LYS A 121 19.22 3.42 3.60
CA LYS A 121 20.34 4.12 4.25
C LYS A 121 19.90 5.21 5.23
N GLY A 122 18.64 5.66 5.16
CA GLY A 122 18.18 6.87 5.84
C GLY A 122 18.77 8.16 5.27
N SER A 123 19.26 8.14 4.02
CA SER A 123 19.84 9.32 3.36
C SER A 123 18.77 10.30 2.88
N SER A 124 19.13 11.58 2.80
CA SER A 124 18.23 12.63 2.31
C SER A 124 17.87 12.39 0.83
N PRO A 125 16.59 12.49 0.44
CA PRO A 125 16.18 12.39 -0.95
C PRO A 125 16.89 13.37 -1.89
N SER A 126 17.18 14.59 -1.44
CA SER A 126 17.87 15.59 -2.26
C SER A 126 19.34 15.24 -2.51
N GLU A 127 20.03 14.74 -1.50
CA GLU A 127 21.44 14.36 -1.58
C GLU A 127 21.61 13.13 -2.48
N GLU A 128 20.80 12.10 -2.25
CA GLU A 128 20.87 10.86 -3.03
C GLU A 128 20.41 11.10 -4.48
N ALA A 129 19.37 11.90 -4.70
CA ALA A 129 18.94 12.26 -6.06
C ALA A 129 20.04 12.99 -6.83
N LYS A 130 20.75 13.92 -6.18
CA LYS A 130 21.87 14.65 -6.82
C LYS A 130 22.99 13.69 -7.21
N ALA A 131 23.47 12.89 -6.27
CA ALA A 131 24.57 11.95 -6.51
C ALA A 131 24.24 10.94 -7.62
N VAL A 132 23.01 10.40 -7.61
CA VAL A 132 22.58 9.43 -8.63
C VAL A 132 22.42 10.11 -9.99
N TYR A 133 21.88 11.33 -10.05
CA TYR A 133 21.73 12.05 -11.31
C TYR A 133 23.09 12.40 -11.94
N GLU A 134 24.05 12.83 -11.14
CA GLU A 134 25.43 13.10 -11.59
C GLU A 134 26.09 11.84 -12.16
N LEU A 135 25.97 10.69 -11.48
CA LEU A 135 26.47 9.41 -12.00
C LEU A 135 25.82 9.02 -13.32
N MET A 136 24.49 9.15 -13.43
CA MET A 136 23.75 8.80 -14.65
C MET A 136 24.12 9.64 -15.87
N ARG A 137 24.58 10.89 -15.68
CA ARG A 137 24.95 11.82 -16.76
C ARG A 137 26.45 11.90 -17.01
N GLY A 138 27.27 11.60 -16.00
CA GLY A 138 28.72 11.52 -16.12
C GLY A 138 29.22 10.27 -16.86
N GLU A 139 28.35 9.27 -17.07
CA GLU A 139 28.63 8.11 -17.93
C GLU A 139 28.44 8.42 -19.44
N ASP A 140 27.89 9.59 -19.80
CA ASP A 140 27.61 10.01 -21.19
C ASP A 140 28.71 10.95 -21.78
N GLU A 141 29.78 11.26 -21.04
CA GLU A 141 31.00 12.00 -21.50
C GLU A 141 32.18 11.06 -21.78
#